data_AF-A0A960FTK2-F1
#
_entry.id   AF-A0A960FTK2-F1
#
_cell.length_a   1.000
_cell.length_b   1.000
_cell.length_c   1.000
_cell.angle_alpha   90.00
_cell.angle_beta   90.00
_cell.angle_gamma   90.00
#
_symmetry.space_group_name_H-M   'P 1'
#
loop_
_entity.id
_entity.type
_entity.pdbx_description
1 polymer ?
#
loop_
_entity_poly.entity_id
_entity_poly.type
_entity_poly.pdbx_seq_one_letter_code
_entity_poly.pdbx_strand_id
1 'polypeptide(L)'
;TTPAAATCLAPQPGSWFTGVGAGAGHTSVLELTNPDSGTAIADVLVYGRHGLVDAPRLRGVSVPGGTSVQVDLAADLPRRDELSLDVVAARGRIGATLLDRIDPLGRGGTLQDWLPAQSEPSTSNLLMGLAPGSDARRVLAVANGGPDEVRVSVQVVTDRSVFTPKDVPDLRVPPQSTAKLNLSG
;
A
#
# COMPACT_ATOMS: atom_id res chain seq x y z
N THR A 1 6.23 19.91 13.19
CA THR A 1 5.09 19.21 12.56
C THR A 1 4.66 18.11 13.50
N THR A 2 3.47 18.24 14.08
CA THR A 2 2.90 17.21 14.95
C THR A 2 2.56 16.00 14.06
N PRO A 3 3.07 14.79 14.33
CA PRO A 3 2.68 13.63 13.55
C PRO A 3 1.17 13.47 13.67
N ALA A 4 0.49 13.25 12.55
CA ALA A 4 -0.90 12.82 12.58
C ALA A 4 -0.92 11.50 13.35
N ALA A 5 -1.58 11.50 14.52
CA ALA A 5 -1.81 10.27 15.25
C ALA A 5 -2.64 9.38 14.31
N ALA A 6 -2.06 8.28 13.84
CA ALA A 6 -2.80 7.26 13.15
C ALA A 6 -3.94 6.84 14.08
N THR A 7 -5.18 7.15 13.69
CA THR A 7 -6.37 6.68 14.40
C THR A 7 -6.22 5.18 14.51
N CYS A 8 -6.18 4.65 15.75
CA CYS A 8 -5.97 3.23 15.98
C CYS A 8 -7.12 2.46 15.30
N LEU A 9 -6.87 1.94 14.10
CA LEU A 9 -7.83 1.13 13.37
C LEU A 9 -7.95 -0.20 14.11
N ALA A 10 -9.18 -0.59 14.44
CA ALA A 10 -9.42 -1.90 15.00
C ALA A 10 -8.91 -2.98 14.03
N PRO A 11 -8.30 -4.08 14.51
CA PRO A 11 -7.83 -5.16 13.66
C PRO A 11 -8.93 -5.61 12.68
N GLN A 12 -8.64 -5.52 11.39
CA GLN A 12 -9.54 -5.93 10.30
C GLN A 12 -9.16 -7.33 9.80
N PRO A 13 -10.07 -8.07 9.13
CA PRO A 13 -9.78 -9.39 8.55
C PRO A 13 -8.59 -9.39 7.58
N GLY A 14 -8.36 -8.26 6.90
CA GLY A 14 -7.18 -8.00 6.08
C GLY A 14 -6.80 -6.51 6.09
N SER A 15 -5.52 -6.20 5.91
CA SER A 15 -5.01 -4.83 5.81
C SER A 15 -4.30 -4.61 4.48
N TRP A 16 -4.79 -3.66 3.69
CA TRP A 16 -4.29 -3.39 2.35
C TRP A 16 -3.36 -2.19 2.31
N PHE A 17 -2.28 -2.31 1.53
CA PHE A 17 -1.37 -1.21 1.24
C PHE A 17 -1.02 -1.23 -0.24
N THR A 18 -1.40 -0.20 -0.99
CA THR A 18 -0.98 0.01 -2.38
C THR A 18 0.20 0.95 -2.47
N GLY A 19 1.05 0.78 -3.48
CA GLY A 19 2.09 1.77 -3.76
C GLY A 19 3.33 1.62 -2.89
N VAL A 20 3.63 0.40 -2.40
CA VAL A 20 4.76 0.19 -1.48
C VAL A 20 6.07 -0.06 -2.23
N GLY A 21 7.19 0.31 -1.62
CA GLY A 21 8.53 0.21 -2.17
C GLY A 21 9.40 -0.84 -1.48
N ALA A 22 10.26 -1.48 -2.26
CA ALA A 22 11.25 -2.46 -1.77
C ALA A 22 12.63 -2.25 -2.43
N GLY A 23 12.95 -1.00 -2.80
CA GLY A 23 14.16 -0.66 -3.56
C GLY A 23 14.82 0.63 -3.09
N ALA A 24 16.02 0.92 -3.59
CA ALA A 24 16.88 1.98 -3.04
C ALA A 24 16.27 3.40 -3.03
N GLY A 25 15.42 3.74 -4.00
CA GLY A 25 14.75 5.06 -4.06
C GLY A 25 13.37 5.11 -3.41
N HIS A 26 12.82 3.96 -3.03
CA HIS A 26 11.51 3.83 -2.42
C HIS A 26 11.48 2.56 -1.56
N THR A 27 11.54 2.74 -0.25
CA THR A 27 11.55 1.66 0.73
C THR A 27 10.33 1.75 1.61
N SER A 28 9.78 0.60 1.98
CA SER A 28 8.71 0.52 2.97
C SER A 28 9.06 -0.53 4.03
N VAL A 29 8.72 -0.20 5.28
CA VAL A 29 8.81 -1.10 6.43
C VAL A 29 7.40 -1.32 6.95
N LEU A 30 6.94 -2.57 6.92
CA LEU A 30 5.65 -2.97 7.47
C LEU A 30 5.82 -3.28 8.95
N GLU A 31 5.05 -2.59 9.80
CA GLU A 31 4.99 -2.85 11.23
C GLU A 31 3.71 -3.63 11.56
N LEU A 32 3.88 -4.81 12.16
CA LEU A 32 2.81 -5.70 12.57
C LEU A 32 2.72 -5.69 14.09
N THR A 33 1.58 -5.27 14.62
CA THR A 33 1.35 -5.13 16.06
C THR A 33 0.33 -6.16 16.55
N ASN A 34 0.69 -6.91 17.59
CA ASN A 34 -0.21 -7.82 18.27
C ASN A 34 -0.62 -7.24 19.63
N PRO A 35 -1.88 -6.76 19.77
CA PRO A 35 -2.36 -6.21 21.04
C PRO A 35 -2.74 -7.29 22.06
N ASP A 36 -2.84 -8.55 21.64
CA ASP A 36 -3.24 -9.66 22.51
C ASP A 36 -2.04 -10.24 23.27
N SER A 37 -2.30 -11.05 24.30
CA SER A 37 -1.25 -11.66 25.13
C SER A 37 -0.62 -12.92 24.52
N GLY A 38 -1.35 -13.62 23.64
CA GLY A 38 -0.84 -14.79 22.94
C GLY A 38 -0.19 -14.42 21.60
N THR A 39 0.69 -15.28 21.09
CA THR A 39 1.30 -15.10 19.77
C THR A 39 0.26 -15.12 18.64
N ALA A 40 0.34 -14.11 17.77
CA ALA A 40 -0.42 -14.01 16.53
C ALA A 40 0.47 -14.35 15.33
N ILE A 41 -0.13 -14.79 14.23
CA ILE A 41 0.55 -15.16 12.99
C ILE A 41 -0.05 -14.35 11.84
N ALA A 42 0.80 -13.67 11.08
CA ALA A 42 0.43 -12.91 9.89
C ALA A 42 0.98 -13.53 8.61
N ASP A 43 0.17 -13.54 7.56
CA ASP A 43 0.62 -13.78 6.20
C ASP A 43 0.56 -12.47 5.41
N VAL A 44 1.64 -12.12 4.73
CA VAL A 44 1.67 -10.97 3.82
C VAL A 44 1.70 -11.48 2.39
N LEU A 45 0.61 -11.27 1.67
CA LEU A 45 0.56 -11.45 0.22
C LEU A 45 1.16 -10.23 -0.44
N VAL A 46 2.02 -10.45 -1.43
CA VAL A 46 2.65 -9.37 -2.19
C VAL A 46 2.22 -9.45 -3.65
N TYR A 47 1.65 -8.36 -4.13
CA TYR A 47 1.19 -8.20 -5.50
C TYR A 47 2.18 -7.35 -6.28
N GLY A 48 2.76 -7.92 -7.33
CA GLY A 48 3.61 -7.23 -8.29
C GLY A 48 2.86 -6.97 -9.59
N ARG A 49 3.55 -6.33 -10.54
CA ARG A 49 2.97 -6.01 -11.87
C ARG A 49 2.55 -7.26 -12.66
N HIS A 50 3.21 -8.39 -12.40
CA HIS A 50 3.06 -9.63 -13.17
C HIS A 50 2.31 -10.72 -12.38
N GLY A 51 1.60 -10.34 -11.32
CA GLY A 51 0.88 -11.27 -10.46
C GLY A 51 1.44 -11.30 -9.04
N LEU A 52 1.08 -12.35 -8.31
CA LEU A 52 1.63 -12.60 -6.98
C LEU A 52 3.15 -12.77 -7.03
N VAL A 53 3.79 -12.17 -6.07
CA VAL A 53 5.22 -12.32 -5.82
C VAL A 53 5.41 -13.45 -4.82
N ASP A 54 6.28 -14.40 -5.18
CA ASP A 54 6.72 -15.42 -4.23
C ASP A 54 7.60 -14.77 -3.15
N ALA A 55 7.09 -14.76 -1.92
CA ALA A 55 7.68 -14.09 -0.77
C ALA A 55 7.55 -14.98 0.48
N PRO A 56 8.22 -16.16 0.52
CA PRO A 56 8.02 -17.14 1.58
C PRO A 56 8.42 -16.63 2.96
N ARG A 57 9.36 -15.68 3.04
CA ARG A 57 9.78 -15.05 4.31
C ARG A 57 8.71 -14.14 4.92
N LEU A 58 7.69 -13.77 4.14
CA LEU A 58 6.59 -12.93 4.59
C LEU A 58 5.32 -13.73 4.92
N ARG A 59 5.42 -15.06 4.89
CA ARG A 59 4.35 -15.99 5.32
C ARG A 59 4.63 -16.48 6.73
N GLY A 60 3.58 -16.62 7.53
CA GLY A 60 3.67 -17.15 8.89
C GLY A 60 4.49 -16.28 9.84
N VAL A 61 4.51 -14.95 9.63
CA VAL A 61 5.26 -14.01 10.47
C VAL A 61 4.67 -14.04 11.88
N SER A 62 5.50 -14.49 12.83
CA SER A 62 5.11 -14.61 14.23
C SER A 62 5.28 -13.29 14.96
N VAL A 63 4.20 -12.84 15.60
CA VAL A 63 4.19 -11.59 16.39
C VAL A 63 3.85 -11.96 17.84
N PRO A 64 4.82 -11.94 18.76
CA PRO A 64 4.59 -12.18 20.18
C PRO A 64 3.53 -11.24 20.76
N GLY A 65 2.88 -11.67 21.85
CA GLY A 65 1.83 -10.88 22.48
C GLY A 65 2.34 -9.56 23.05
N GLY A 66 1.59 -8.48 22.86
CA GLY A 66 1.93 -7.14 23.33
C GLY A 66 3.15 -6.52 22.64
N THR A 67 3.53 -6.99 21.45
CA THR A 67 4.70 -6.52 20.72
C THR A 67 4.38 -6.07 19.29
N SER A 68 5.33 -5.35 18.70
CA SER A 68 5.39 -5.09 17.26
C SER A 68 6.60 -5.76 16.63
N VAL A 69 6.45 -6.28 15.42
CA VAL A 69 7.53 -6.80 14.58
C VAL A 69 7.59 -5.98 13.30
N GLN A 70 8.80 -5.63 12.87
CA GLN A 70 9.03 -4.90 11.62
C GLN A 70 9.51 -5.86 10.52
N VAL A 71 8.96 -5.68 9.34
CA VAL A 71 9.32 -6.37 8.10
C VAL A 71 9.86 -5.33 7.13
N ASP A 72 11.18 -5.39 6.86
CA ASP A 72 11.83 -4.51 5.90
C ASP A 72 11.72 -5.14 4.50
N LEU A 73 10.85 -4.58 3.66
CA LEU A 73 10.63 -5.13 2.32
C LEU A 73 11.88 -5.06 1.44
N ALA A 74 12.74 -4.07 1.61
CA ALA A 74 13.96 -3.95 0.81
C ALA A 74 15.00 -5.01 1.22
N ALA A 75 14.99 -5.45 2.48
CA ALA A 75 15.85 -6.53 2.97
C ALA A 75 15.29 -7.93 2.66
N ASP A 76 13.97 -8.11 2.83
CA ASP A 76 13.33 -9.42 2.74
C ASP A 76 12.86 -9.78 1.33
N LEU A 77 12.54 -8.77 0.50
CA LEU A 77 12.01 -8.93 -0.85
C LEU A 77 12.47 -7.78 -1.79
N PRO A 78 13.78 -7.62 -2.02
CA PRO A 78 14.30 -6.50 -2.80
C PRO A 78 13.72 -6.47 -4.22
N ARG A 79 13.04 -5.37 -4.56
CA ARG A 79 12.35 -5.19 -5.84
C ARG A 79 12.42 -3.75 -6.33
N ARG A 80 12.34 -3.58 -7.65
CA ARG A 80 12.38 -2.26 -8.31
C ARG A 80 10.99 -1.79 -8.75
N ASP A 81 10.09 -2.74 -8.95
CA ASP A 81 8.68 -2.49 -9.13
C ASP A 81 8.04 -2.08 -7.80
N GLU A 82 6.97 -1.30 -7.90
CA GLU A 82 6.13 -0.97 -6.76
C GLU A 82 5.13 -2.10 -6.58
N LEU A 83 4.78 -2.32 -5.32
CA LEU A 83 4.05 -3.50 -4.90
C LEU A 83 2.75 -3.07 -4.23
N SER A 84 1.91 -4.06 -3.97
CA SER A 84 0.81 -3.91 -3.02
C SER A 84 0.81 -5.09 -2.06
N LEU A 85 0.36 -4.85 -0.85
CA LEU A 85 0.33 -5.84 0.23
C LEU A 85 -1.13 -6.11 0.62
N ASP A 86 -1.42 -7.37 0.90
CA ASP A 86 -2.57 -7.79 1.70
C ASP A 86 -2.04 -8.56 2.91
N VAL A 87 -2.24 -7.97 4.09
CA VAL A 87 -1.83 -8.56 5.37
C VAL A 87 -3.02 -9.25 5.97
N VAL A 88 -2.92 -10.58 6.11
CA VAL A 88 -3.98 -11.44 6.65
C VAL A 88 -3.53 -12.01 7.99
N ALA A 89 -4.35 -11.87 9.03
CA ALA A 89 -4.11 -12.54 10.30
C ALA A 89 -4.50 -14.03 10.18
N ALA A 90 -3.52 -14.90 9.95
CA ALA A 90 -3.73 -16.35 9.91
C ALA A 90 -4.12 -16.91 11.29
N ARG A 91 -3.68 -16.26 12.37
CA ARG A 91 -4.10 -16.57 13.75
C ARG A 91 -4.00 -15.33 14.64
N GLY A 92 -4.98 -15.16 15.52
CA GLY A 92 -5.00 -14.04 16.46
C GLY A 92 -5.44 -12.74 15.79
N ARG A 93 -5.10 -11.59 16.37
CA ARG A 93 -5.36 -10.27 15.80
C ARG A 93 -4.05 -9.55 15.52
N ILE A 94 -4.00 -8.86 14.40
CA ILE A 94 -2.83 -8.07 13.97
C ILE A 94 -3.33 -6.70 13.52
N GLY A 95 -2.72 -5.65 14.06
CA GLY A 95 -2.73 -4.32 13.45
C GLY A 95 -1.55 -4.19 12.50
N ALA A 96 -1.71 -3.43 11.42
CA ALA A 96 -0.67 -3.18 10.45
C ALA A 96 -0.57 -1.69 10.13
N THR A 97 0.66 -1.17 10.11
CA THR A 97 1.02 0.17 9.65
C THR A 97 2.26 0.09 8.77
N LEU A 98 2.44 1.06 7.88
CA LEU A 98 3.56 1.08 6.95
C LEU A 98 4.34 2.37 7.11
N LEU A 99 5.64 2.28 7.36
CA LEU A 99 6.55 3.41 7.21
C LEU A 99 7.05 3.43 5.77
N ASP A 100 6.59 4.40 4.99
CA ASP A 100 6.99 4.58 3.59
C ASP A 100 8.03 5.68 3.47
N ARG A 101 9.06 5.45 2.64
CA ARG A 101 10.16 6.39 2.44
C ARG A 101 10.53 6.50 0.97
N ILE A 102 10.53 7.74 0.48
CA ILE A 102 10.99 8.07 -0.87
C ILE A 102 12.28 8.87 -0.75
N ASP A 103 13.37 8.29 -1.25
CA ASP A 103 14.66 8.96 -1.38
C ASP A 103 14.88 9.34 -2.86
N PRO A 104 14.88 10.63 -3.21
CA PRO A 104 15.11 11.07 -4.59
C PRO A 104 16.56 10.88 -5.06
N LEU A 105 17.40 10.16 -4.31
CA LEU A 105 18.78 9.79 -4.60
C LEU A 105 19.63 11.04 -4.88
N GLY A 106 19.61 11.98 -3.94
CA GLY A 106 20.37 13.23 -4.01
C GLY A 106 19.68 14.39 -4.75
N ARG A 107 18.43 14.21 -5.20
CA ARG A 107 17.62 15.27 -5.85
C ARG A 107 16.62 15.96 -4.92
N GLY A 108 16.89 15.99 -3.62
CA GLY A 108 16.02 16.62 -2.61
C GLY A 108 16.11 15.95 -1.26
N GLY A 109 15.22 16.34 -0.34
CA GLY A 109 15.08 15.69 0.97
C GLY A 109 14.34 14.36 0.86
N THR A 110 14.68 13.42 1.73
CA THR A 110 13.92 12.17 1.90
C THR A 110 12.54 12.50 2.46
N LEU A 111 11.50 11.99 1.79
CA LEU A 111 10.14 12.03 2.30
C LEU A 111 9.87 10.75 3.06
N GLN A 112 9.24 10.87 4.23
CA GLN A 112 8.79 9.72 5.01
C GLN A 112 7.41 9.98 5.58
N ASP A 113 6.56 8.95 5.58
CA ASP A 113 5.24 9.02 6.17
C ASP A 113 4.84 7.67 6.77
N TRP A 114 3.99 7.72 7.80
CA TRP A 114 3.35 6.54 8.37
C TRP A 114 1.95 6.40 7.79
N LEU A 115 1.76 5.35 7.00
CA LEU A 115 0.51 5.07 6.32
C LEU A 115 -0.29 4.04 7.14
N PRO A 116 -1.55 4.32 7.49
CA PRO A 116 -2.46 3.31 8.02
C PRO A 116 -2.88 2.34 6.90
N ALA A 117 -3.41 1.19 7.28
CA ALA A 117 -4.07 0.28 6.34
C ALA A 117 -5.22 0.99 5.60
N GLN A 118 -5.36 0.67 4.31
CA GLN A 118 -6.47 1.12 3.50
C GLN A 118 -7.75 0.33 3.82
N SER A 119 -8.90 0.88 3.42
CA SER A 119 -10.18 0.19 3.47
C SER A 119 -10.15 -1.10 2.64
N GLU A 120 -11.08 -2.01 2.95
CA GLU A 120 -11.25 -3.25 2.17
C GLU A 120 -11.46 -2.96 0.67
N PRO A 121 -11.03 -3.89 -0.22
CA PRO A 121 -11.20 -3.73 -1.65
C PRO A 121 -12.65 -3.44 -2.03
N SER A 122 -12.84 -2.36 -2.81
CA SER A 122 -14.15 -1.90 -3.25
C SER A 122 -14.12 -1.59 -4.74
N THR A 123 -15.27 -1.72 -5.41
CA THR A 123 -15.44 -1.30 -6.81
C THR A 123 -15.53 0.23 -6.96
N SER A 124 -15.64 0.97 -5.85
CA SER A 124 -15.62 2.43 -5.83
C SER A 124 -14.80 2.90 -4.63
N ASN A 125 -13.76 3.71 -4.91
CA ASN A 125 -12.85 4.25 -3.90
C ASN A 125 -12.71 5.76 -4.11
N LEU A 126 -12.72 6.50 -3.02
CA LEU A 126 -12.46 7.95 -3.02
C LEU A 126 -11.10 8.19 -2.36
N LEU A 127 -10.15 8.72 -3.13
CA LEU A 127 -8.84 9.11 -2.62
C LEU A 127 -8.81 10.63 -2.45
N MET A 128 -8.59 11.07 -1.21
CA MET A 128 -8.45 12.49 -0.90
C MET A 128 -7.00 12.95 -1.04
N GLY A 129 -6.79 14.25 -1.29
CA GLY A 129 -5.45 14.85 -1.25
C GLY A 129 -4.71 14.80 -2.59
N LEU A 130 -5.34 15.25 -3.67
CA LEU A 130 -4.63 15.47 -4.93
C LEU A 130 -3.75 16.72 -4.79
N ALA A 131 -2.43 16.55 -4.81
CA ALA A 131 -1.50 17.68 -4.74
C ALA A 131 -1.81 18.69 -5.86
N PRO A 132 -1.85 20.00 -5.62
CA PRO A 132 -2.06 21.01 -6.67
C PRO A 132 -0.78 21.24 -7.51
N GLY A 133 -0.91 21.92 -8.65
CA GLY A 133 0.23 22.36 -9.48
C GLY A 133 0.58 21.41 -10.63
N SER A 134 1.00 21.94 -11.78
CA SER A 134 1.29 21.15 -13.00
C SER A 134 2.60 20.35 -12.92
N ASP A 135 3.45 20.65 -11.94
CA ASP A 135 4.74 20.03 -11.69
C ASP A 135 4.69 18.89 -10.65
N ALA A 136 3.55 18.73 -9.96
CA ALA A 136 3.38 17.68 -8.97
C ALA A 136 3.32 16.29 -9.64
N ARG A 137 4.19 15.39 -9.18
CA ARG A 137 4.14 13.98 -9.56
C ARG A 137 2.97 13.31 -8.86
N ARG A 138 2.07 12.73 -9.63
CA ARG A 138 0.91 11.98 -9.14
C ARG A 138 0.89 10.60 -9.76
N VAL A 139 0.93 9.57 -8.92
CA VAL A 139 0.85 8.17 -9.35
C VAL A 139 -0.24 7.52 -8.51
N LEU A 140 -1.24 6.96 -9.18
CA LEU A 140 -2.24 6.10 -8.55
C LEU A 140 -1.77 4.66 -8.67
N ALA A 141 -1.61 3.97 -7.55
CA ALA A 141 -1.38 2.54 -7.48
C ALA A 141 -2.70 1.83 -7.18
N VAL A 142 -2.98 0.74 -7.90
CA VAL A 142 -4.21 -0.06 -7.71
C VAL A 142 -3.85 -1.53 -7.65
N ALA A 143 -4.28 -2.20 -6.59
CA ALA A 143 -4.20 -3.64 -6.46
C ALA A 143 -5.50 -4.31 -6.92
N ASN A 144 -5.36 -5.50 -7.49
CA ASN A 144 -6.46 -6.43 -7.75
C ASN A 144 -6.11 -7.76 -7.08
N GLY A 145 -6.76 -8.06 -5.96
CA GLY A 145 -6.61 -9.35 -5.27
C GLY A 145 -7.44 -10.48 -5.89
N GLY A 146 -8.32 -10.17 -6.83
CA GLY A 146 -9.28 -11.09 -7.42
C GLY A 146 -8.72 -11.97 -8.55
N PRO A 147 -9.51 -12.96 -9.01
CA PRO A 147 -9.10 -13.93 -10.02
C PRO A 147 -9.26 -13.43 -11.47
N ASP A 148 -9.94 -12.31 -11.68
CA ASP A 148 -10.26 -11.77 -13.01
C ASP A 148 -9.58 -10.42 -13.26
N GLU A 149 -9.29 -10.08 -14.52
CA GLU A 149 -8.82 -8.75 -14.87
C GLU A 149 -9.91 -7.71 -14.59
N VAL A 150 -9.54 -6.61 -13.94
CA VAL A 150 -10.43 -5.48 -13.69
C VAL A 150 -10.00 -4.25 -14.47
N ARG A 151 -10.99 -3.40 -14.77
CA ARG A 151 -10.79 -2.12 -15.44
C ARG A 151 -11.19 -0.99 -14.50
N VAL A 152 -10.30 -0.02 -14.33
CA VAL A 152 -10.46 1.10 -13.41
C VAL A 152 -10.52 2.39 -14.21
N SER A 153 -11.65 3.07 -14.15
CA SER A 153 -11.82 4.43 -14.65
C SER A 153 -11.55 5.44 -13.53
N VAL A 154 -10.86 6.54 -13.83
CA VAL A 154 -10.55 7.58 -12.84
C VAL A 154 -11.39 8.83 -13.11
N GLN A 155 -11.94 9.40 -12.04
CA GLN A 155 -12.61 10.69 -12.04
C GLN A 155 -11.95 11.61 -11.02
N VAL A 156 -11.86 12.90 -11.36
CA VAL A 156 -11.39 13.96 -10.46
C VAL A 156 -12.60 14.64 -9.87
N VAL A 157 -12.62 14.73 -8.53
CA VAL A 157 -13.68 15.38 -7.75
C VAL A 157 -13.13 16.70 -7.21
N THR A 158 -13.84 17.79 -7.45
CA THR A 158 -13.55 19.15 -6.95
C THR A 158 -14.74 19.69 -6.16
N ASP A 159 -14.58 20.85 -5.55
CA ASP A 159 -15.68 21.59 -4.90
C ASP A 159 -16.81 21.97 -5.88
N ARG A 160 -16.51 22.03 -7.19
CA ARG A 160 -17.44 22.52 -8.22
C ARG A 160 -17.94 21.44 -9.17
N SER A 161 -17.17 20.39 -9.41
CA SER A 161 -17.48 19.40 -10.44
C SER A 161 -16.78 18.06 -10.23
N VAL A 162 -17.34 17.02 -10.87
CA VAL A 162 -16.73 15.71 -11.07
C VAL A 162 -16.53 15.50 -12.56
N PHE A 163 -15.33 15.14 -13.00
CA PHE A 163 -15.04 14.93 -14.42
C PHE A 163 -13.97 13.85 -14.65
N THR A 164 -14.02 13.23 -15.82
CA THR A 164 -12.97 12.30 -16.29
C THR A 164 -11.85 13.11 -16.95
N PRO A 165 -10.58 12.94 -16.53
CA PRO A 165 -9.45 13.59 -17.19
C PRO A 165 -9.30 13.12 -18.64
N LYS A 166 -9.11 14.04 -19.59
CA LYS A 166 -9.13 13.74 -21.03
C LYS A 166 -8.01 12.80 -21.48
N ASP A 167 -6.86 12.82 -20.81
CA ASP A 167 -5.64 12.10 -21.20
C ASP A 167 -5.29 10.97 -20.22
N VAL A 168 -6.26 10.50 -19.43
CA VAL A 168 -6.08 9.38 -18.49
C VAL A 168 -6.90 8.19 -18.99
N PRO A 169 -6.26 7.15 -19.57
CA PRO A 169 -6.96 5.97 -20.04
C PRO A 169 -7.45 5.12 -18.85
N ASP A 170 -8.41 4.25 -19.13
CA ASP A 170 -8.77 3.19 -18.18
C ASP A 170 -7.55 2.33 -17.86
N LEU A 171 -7.33 2.11 -16.56
CA LEU A 171 -6.27 1.24 -16.07
C LEU A 171 -6.77 -0.20 -16.06
N ARG A 172 -6.07 -1.09 -16.77
CA ARG A 172 -6.26 -2.54 -16.64
C ARG A 172 -5.39 -3.06 -15.52
N VAL A 173 -5.97 -3.84 -14.62
CA VAL A 173 -5.27 -4.49 -13.51
C VAL A 173 -5.51 -6.00 -13.62
N PRO A 174 -4.51 -6.77 -14.09
CA PRO A 174 -4.62 -8.22 -14.19
C PRO A 174 -5.01 -8.90 -12.86
N PRO A 175 -5.46 -10.16 -12.90
CA PRO A 175 -5.70 -10.95 -11.70
C PRO A 175 -4.50 -10.93 -10.76
N GLN A 176 -4.76 -10.85 -9.46
CA GLN A 176 -3.77 -10.98 -8.40
C GLN A 176 -2.51 -10.13 -8.65
N SER A 177 -2.67 -8.87 -9.04
CA SER A 177 -1.55 -8.00 -9.43
C SER A 177 -1.71 -6.56 -8.94
N THR A 178 -0.70 -5.75 -9.15
CA THR A 178 -0.76 -4.29 -8.97
C THR A 178 -0.47 -3.57 -10.29
N ALA A 179 -1.12 -2.43 -10.51
CA ALA A 179 -0.88 -1.58 -11.66
C ALA A 179 -0.86 -0.10 -11.26
N LYS A 180 -0.27 0.73 -12.11
CA LYS A 180 -0.14 2.17 -11.85
C LYS A 180 -0.69 3.00 -12.98
N LEU A 181 -1.19 4.17 -12.61
CA LEU A 181 -1.60 5.21 -13.54
C LEU A 181 -0.91 6.53 -13.17
N ASN A 182 -0.27 7.16 -14.16
CA ASN A 182 0.30 8.49 -13.98
C ASN A 182 -0.82 9.54 -14.16
N LEU A 183 -0.99 10.39 -13.16
CA LEU A 183 -1.99 11.46 -13.10
C LEU A 183 -1.35 12.86 -13.10
N SER A 184 -0.10 12.98 -13.55
CA SER A 184 0.65 14.25 -13.53
C SER A 184 0.35 15.16 -14.73
N GLY A 185 -0.63 14.78 -15.56
CA GLY A 185 -1.11 15.58 -16.70
C GLY A 185 -2.08 16.69 -16.31
#